data_AF-A0A7W7H2F9-F1
#
_entry.id   AF-A0A7W7H2F9-F1
#
_cell.length_a   1.000
_cell.length_b   1.000
_cell.length_c   1.000
_cell.angle_alpha   90.00
_cell.angle_beta   90.00
_cell.angle_gamma   90.00
#
_symmetry.space_group_name_H-M   'P 1'
#
loop_
_entity.id
_entity.type
_entity.pdbx_description
1 polymer ?
#
loop_
_entity_poly.entity_id
_entity_poly.type
_entity_poly.pdbx_seq_one_letter_code
_entity_poly.pdbx_strand_id
1 'polypeptide(L)'
;MAFPYARTFDEVLAYVGERPCVCGATETEIENRTGEAVLIGGVSAVRFSFTCGECAKLREFTFRMTEEEAARPPGFRVLGLARTAAEAHLFMDLHECDVCGEAAFDRDFGVVIVDGEPCSRYSGRCPGCGNPREFVFRLPDETPIPDPAQPSFGGDKPSELLDAGEWLSVADAIAADTPAEPAGMDAEERQQARYDLLTAAAAVAEARKFVAAGTEAVSPEALWSPTGRAVYEADSGRFCWQRLDLVENVYREIAVTFGD
;
A
#
# COMPACT_ATOMS: atom_id res chain seq x y z
N MET A 1 15.47 -30.17 23.16
CA MET A 1 14.10 -29.62 23.02
C MET A 1 13.88 -29.35 21.54
N ALA A 2 12.88 -29.94 20.90
CA ALA A 2 12.67 -29.75 19.46
C ALA A 2 11.78 -28.53 19.23
N PHE A 3 12.33 -27.48 18.63
CA PHE A 3 11.54 -26.31 18.25
C PHE A 3 10.67 -26.64 17.03
N PRO A 4 9.41 -26.18 16.99
CA PRO A 4 8.58 -26.26 15.79
C PRO A 4 9.32 -25.61 14.62
N TYR A 5 9.19 -26.20 13.44
CA TYR A 5 9.68 -25.60 12.21
C TYR A 5 8.53 -24.81 11.60
N ALA A 6 8.79 -23.57 11.23
CA ALA A 6 7.86 -22.74 10.47
C ALA A 6 8.51 -22.37 9.14
N ARG A 7 7.75 -22.53 8.05
CA ARG A 7 8.16 -22.13 6.70
C ARG A 7 7.92 -20.65 6.45
N THR A 8 6.93 -20.08 7.13
CA THR A 8 6.53 -18.70 6.96
C THR A 8 6.12 -18.09 8.30
N PHE A 9 6.08 -16.76 8.35
CA PHE A 9 5.54 -16.04 9.50
C PHE A 9 4.03 -16.30 9.72
N ASP A 10 3.25 -16.52 8.65
CA ASP A 10 1.83 -16.86 8.78
C ASP A 10 1.62 -18.22 9.49
N GLU A 11 2.50 -19.20 9.27
CA GLU A 11 2.49 -20.46 10.04
C GLU A 11 2.80 -20.24 11.52
N VAL A 12 3.71 -19.30 11.83
CA VAL A 12 3.99 -18.88 13.21
C VAL A 12 2.74 -18.27 13.84
N LEU A 13 2.06 -17.36 13.14
CA LEU A 13 0.85 -16.70 13.64
C LEU A 13 -0.28 -17.69 13.87
N ALA A 14 -0.52 -18.60 12.92
CA ALA A 14 -1.51 -19.67 13.09
C ALA A 14 -1.19 -20.52 14.32
N TYR A 15 0.08 -20.92 14.48
CA TYR A 15 0.53 -21.67 15.65
C TYR A 15 0.32 -20.91 16.97
N VAL A 16 0.58 -19.60 16.98
CA VAL A 16 0.43 -18.77 18.19
C VAL A 16 -1.05 -18.54 18.53
N GLY A 17 -1.90 -18.33 17.52
CA GLY A 17 -3.34 -18.12 17.67
C GLY A 17 -4.07 -19.32 18.26
N GLU A 18 -3.65 -20.54 17.90
CA GLU A 18 -4.20 -21.78 18.48
C GLU A 18 -3.85 -22.00 19.96
N ARG A 19 -2.95 -21.18 20.52
CA ARG A 19 -2.50 -21.31 21.91
C ARG A 19 -3.11 -20.18 22.73
N PRO A 20 -4.04 -20.43 23.66
CA PRO A 20 -4.54 -19.40 24.54
C PRO A 20 -3.43 -18.85 25.43
N CYS A 21 -3.55 -17.58 25.82
CA CYS A 21 -2.76 -17.02 26.89
C CYS A 21 -3.09 -17.73 28.22
N VAL A 22 -2.22 -17.61 29.23
CA VAL A 22 -2.48 -18.15 30.57
C VAL A 22 -3.72 -17.54 31.25
N CYS A 23 -4.20 -16.39 30.79
CA CYS A 23 -5.47 -15.79 31.23
C CYS A 23 -6.70 -16.35 30.51
N GLY A 24 -6.52 -17.15 29.45
CA GLY A 24 -7.61 -17.69 28.63
C GLY A 24 -7.87 -16.93 27.33
N ALA A 25 -7.26 -15.76 27.10
CA ALA A 25 -7.41 -14.99 25.86
C ALA A 25 -6.96 -15.79 24.62
N THR A 26 -7.82 -15.86 23.60
CA THR A 26 -7.57 -16.63 22.36
C THR A 26 -7.31 -15.76 21.13
N GLU A 27 -7.66 -14.46 21.15
CA GLU A 27 -7.53 -13.61 19.96
C GLU A 27 -7.31 -12.13 20.32
N THR A 28 -6.53 -11.44 19.47
CA THR A 28 -6.67 -10.01 19.12
C THR A 28 -6.32 -8.91 20.12
N GLU A 29 -5.12 -8.90 20.67
CA GLU A 29 -4.36 -7.65 20.92
C GLU A 29 -2.92 -8.03 21.22
N ILE A 30 -2.26 -8.56 20.18
CA ILE A 30 -0.82 -8.77 20.23
C ILE A 30 -0.18 -7.45 19.80
N GLU A 31 0.08 -6.60 20.80
CA GLU A 31 0.87 -5.39 20.68
C GLU A 31 2.36 -5.70 20.86
N ASN A 32 3.22 -4.90 20.22
CA ASN A 32 4.69 -4.99 20.28
C ASN A 32 5.24 -6.33 19.79
N ARG A 33 5.17 -6.51 18.47
CA ARG A 33 5.67 -7.69 17.76
C ARG A 33 7.14 -7.50 17.42
N THR A 34 8.01 -8.29 18.03
CA THR A 34 9.43 -8.31 17.67
C THR A 34 9.85 -9.74 17.34
N GLY A 35 10.38 -9.94 16.14
CA GLY A 35 11.11 -11.14 15.75
C GLY A 35 12.59 -10.88 15.96
N GLU A 36 13.22 -11.67 16.83
CA GLU A 36 14.66 -11.64 17.05
C GLU A 36 15.27 -12.92 16.45
N ALA A 37 16.19 -12.77 15.50
CA ALA A 37 16.99 -13.90 15.03
C ALA A 37 17.89 -14.41 16.16
N VAL A 38 17.79 -15.70 16.48
CA VAL A 38 18.53 -16.35 17.55
C VAL A 38 19.20 -17.63 17.05
N LEU A 39 20.42 -17.88 17.52
CA LEU A 39 21.12 -19.15 17.32
C LEU A 39 20.98 -19.99 18.58
N ILE A 40 20.27 -21.12 18.49
CA ILE A 40 20.10 -22.02 19.64
C ILE A 40 20.68 -23.38 19.30
N GLY A 41 21.79 -23.73 19.96
CA GLY A 41 22.47 -25.01 19.75
C GLY A 41 22.96 -25.21 18.31
N GLY A 42 23.34 -24.13 17.62
CA GLY A 42 23.79 -24.17 16.22
C GLY A 42 22.67 -24.19 15.18
N VAL A 43 21.42 -23.98 15.60
CA VAL A 43 20.27 -23.91 14.70
C VAL A 43 19.77 -22.46 14.64
N SER A 44 19.65 -21.94 13.42
CA SER A 44 19.02 -20.64 13.14
C SER A 44 17.53 -20.72 13.44
N ALA A 45 17.06 -19.81 14.28
CA ALA A 45 15.69 -19.73 14.73
C ALA A 45 15.27 -18.27 14.89
N VAL A 46 13.96 -18.03 14.97
CA VAL A 46 13.41 -16.72 15.32
C VAL A 46 12.65 -16.85 16.62
N ARG A 47 12.96 -15.97 17.57
CA ARG A 47 12.16 -15.77 18.77
C ARG A 47 11.15 -14.67 18.51
N PHE A 48 9.88 -15.00 18.64
CA PHE A 48 8.79 -14.04 18.59
C PHE A 48 8.29 -13.74 19.99
N SER A 49 8.22 -12.45 20.28
CA SER A 49 7.71 -11.93 21.54
C SER A 49 6.38 -11.23 21.30
N PHE A 50 5.41 -11.53 22.15
CA PHE A 50 4.05 -11.04 22.05
C PHE A 50 3.55 -10.61 23.42
N THR A 51 2.95 -9.43 23.54
CA THR A 51 2.26 -9.02 24.77
C THR A 51 0.78 -9.32 24.64
N CYS A 52 0.18 -9.94 25.66
CA CYS A 52 -1.27 -10.18 25.69
C CYS A 52 -2.01 -8.89 26.07
N GLY A 53 -2.92 -8.38 25.21
CA GLY A 53 -3.74 -7.21 25.51
C GLY A 53 -4.54 -7.29 26.81
N GLU A 54 -5.06 -8.48 27.16
CA GLU A 54 -5.89 -8.62 28.36
C GLU A 54 -5.10 -8.63 29.69
N CYS A 55 -3.95 -9.32 29.74
CA CYS A 55 -3.23 -9.54 30.99
C CYS A 55 -1.80 -8.98 31.00
N ALA A 56 -1.39 -8.32 29.92
CA ALA A 56 -0.06 -7.75 29.70
C ALA A 56 1.12 -8.74 29.86
N LYS A 57 0.85 -10.05 29.92
CA LYS A 57 1.93 -11.05 30.04
C LYS A 57 2.63 -11.24 28.70
N LEU A 58 3.96 -11.24 28.76
CA LEU A 58 4.83 -11.59 27.65
C LEU A 58 4.69 -13.08 27.32
N ARG A 59 4.59 -13.39 26.04
CA ARG A 59 4.59 -14.73 25.48
C ARG A 59 5.71 -14.84 24.47
N GLU A 60 6.58 -15.81 24.67
CA GLU A 60 7.71 -16.06 23.77
C GLU A 60 7.52 -17.40 23.06
N PHE A 61 7.77 -17.39 21.75
CA PHE A 61 7.78 -18.59 20.93
C PHE A 61 9.06 -18.63 20.12
N THR A 62 9.60 -19.82 19.90
CA THR A 62 10.82 -19.98 19.11
C THR A 62 10.59 -21.03 18.03
N PHE A 63 10.88 -20.65 16.79
CA PHE A 63 10.70 -21.50 15.62
C PHE A 63 12.02 -21.64 14.89
N ARG A 64 12.29 -22.86 14.39
CA ARG A 64 13.31 -23.05 13.36
C ARG A 64 12.76 -22.52 12.05
N MET A 65 13.54 -21.69 11.38
CA MET A 65 13.23 -21.13 10.07
C MET A 65 14.51 -21.17 9.23
N THR A 66 14.40 -21.00 7.90
CA THR A 66 15.59 -20.78 7.07
C THR A 66 16.25 -19.46 7.47
N GLU A 67 17.55 -19.29 7.21
CA GLU A 67 18.22 -18.01 7.48
C GLU A 67 17.59 -16.84 6.72
N GLU A 68 17.09 -17.10 5.51
CA GLU A 68 16.36 -16.12 4.71
C GLU A 68 15.03 -15.71 5.36
N GLU A 69 14.22 -16.67 5.81
CA GLU A 69 12.96 -16.40 6.52
C GLU A 69 13.19 -15.76 7.89
N ALA A 70 14.26 -16.13 8.58
CA ALA A 70 14.63 -15.53 9.85
C ALA A 70 15.08 -14.07 9.72
N ALA A 71 15.57 -13.68 8.54
CA ALA A 71 15.91 -12.30 8.22
C ALA A 71 14.71 -11.47 7.75
N ARG A 72 13.58 -12.09 7.37
CA ARG A 72 12.35 -11.39 6.99
C ARG A 72 11.68 -10.81 8.26
N PRO A 73 11.41 -9.51 8.33
CA PRO A 73 10.79 -8.93 9.51
C PRO A 73 9.35 -9.44 9.70
N PRO A 74 8.83 -9.47 10.95
CA PRO A 74 7.45 -9.81 11.23
C PRO A 74 6.48 -8.96 10.39
N GLY A 75 5.55 -9.61 9.67
CA GLY A 75 4.59 -8.91 8.80
C GLY A 75 5.10 -8.64 7.37
N PHE A 76 6.30 -9.09 7.01
CA PHE A 76 6.78 -9.09 5.64
C PHE A 76 5.78 -9.79 4.71
N ARG A 77 5.24 -9.05 3.75
CA ARG A 77 4.44 -9.57 2.65
C ARG A 77 4.92 -8.93 1.35
N VAL A 78 5.10 -9.76 0.33
CA VAL A 78 5.19 -9.25 -1.03
C VAL A 78 3.79 -8.79 -1.43
N LEU A 79 3.66 -7.50 -1.70
CA LEU A 79 2.45 -6.86 -2.19
C LEU A 79 2.28 -7.14 -3.69
N GLY A 80 1.15 -6.69 -4.24
CA GLY A 80 0.87 -6.80 -5.67
C GLY A 80 1.93 -6.15 -6.57
N LEU A 81 1.72 -6.27 -7.88
CA LEU A 81 2.56 -5.63 -8.87
C LEU A 81 2.47 -4.10 -8.76
N ALA A 82 3.59 -3.45 -8.43
CA ALA A 82 3.73 -2.01 -8.63
C ALA A 82 4.13 -1.75 -10.09
N ARG A 83 3.19 -1.29 -10.92
CA ARG A 83 3.42 -1.11 -12.36
C ARG A 83 4.36 0.06 -12.63
N THR A 84 4.45 1.01 -11.69
CA THR A 84 5.41 2.11 -11.69
C THR A 84 5.89 2.43 -10.28
N ALA A 85 6.99 3.18 -10.17
CA ALA A 85 7.43 3.74 -8.88
C ALA A 85 6.41 4.74 -8.30
N ALA A 86 5.70 5.48 -9.16
CA ALA A 86 4.66 6.43 -8.73
C ALA A 86 3.50 5.70 -8.04
N GLU A 87 3.08 4.56 -8.57
CA GLU A 87 2.05 3.72 -7.93
C GLU A 87 2.51 3.13 -6.59
N ALA A 88 3.75 2.62 -6.52
CA ALA A 88 4.31 2.15 -5.25
C ALA A 88 4.35 3.26 -4.20
N HIS A 89 4.79 4.46 -4.58
CA HIS A 89 4.86 5.62 -3.69
C HIS A 89 3.47 6.04 -3.21
N LEU A 90 2.50 6.13 -4.12
CA LEU A 90 1.13 6.45 -3.77
C LEU A 90 0.53 5.41 -2.80
N PHE A 91 0.75 4.11 -3.05
CA PHE A 91 0.32 3.07 -2.13
C PHE A 91 0.91 3.30 -0.72
N MET A 92 2.21 3.59 -0.62
CA MET A 92 2.88 3.86 0.66
C MET A 92 2.39 5.13 1.36
N ASP A 93 1.96 6.14 0.59
CA ASP A 93 1.40 7.39 1.11
C ASP A 93 -0.02 7.19 1.66
N LEU A 94 -0.80 6.27 1.07
CA LEU A 94 -2.14 5.92 1.53
C LEU A 94 -2.14 4.97 2.74
N HIS A 95 -1.07 4.19 2.93
CA HIS A 95 -0.97 3.21 4.01
C HIS A 95 -0.19 3.77 5.19
N GLU A 96 -0.89 4.51 6.05
CA GLU A 96 -0.34 5.14 7.25
C GLU A 96 0.32 4.17 8.23
N CYS A 97 1.15 4.71 9.14
CA CYS A 97 1.71 3.90 10.21
C CYS A 97 0.62 3.37 11.13
N ASP A 98 0.51 2.06 11.20
CA ASP A 98 -0.44 1.28 12.00
C ASP A 98 -0.30 1.47 13.52
N VAL A 99 0.76 2.14 13.98
CA VAL A 99 0.96 2.50 15.39
C VAL A 99 0.47 3.91 15.71
N CYS A 100 0.68 4.89 14.82
CA CYS A 100 0.44 6.31 15.15
C CYS A 100 -0.28 7.13 14.08
N GLY A 101 -0.68 6.53 12.96
CA GLY A 101 -1.38 7.18 11.85
C GLY A 101 -0.51 8.12 11.00
N GLU A 102 0.82 8.13 11.19
CA GLU A 102 1.69 8.99 10.39
C GLU A 102 1.93 8.37 8.99
N ALA A 103 1.55 9.10 7.94
CA ALA A 103 1.66 8.66 6.55
C ALA A 103 3.07 8.87 5.98
N ALA A 104 3.75 9.95 6.36
CA ALA A 104 5.09 10.23 5.88
C ALA A 104 6.11 9.25 6.48
N PHE A 105 7.12 8.87 5.71
CA PHE A 105 8.36 8.29 6.23
C PHE A 105 9.48 8.45 5.22
N ASP A 106 10.71 8.60 5.70
CA ASP A 106 11.89 8.62 4.84
C ASP A 106 12.17 7.19 4.37
N ARG A 107 12.29 6.98 3.05
CA ARG A 107 12.24 5.66 2.41
C ARG A 107 13.57 5.35 1.74
N ASP A 108 14.29 4.38 2.28
CA ASP A 108 15.40 3.74 1.57
C ASP A 108 14.86 2.78 0.51
N PHE A 109 15.42 2.84 -0.70
CA PHE A 109 15.06 1.97 -1.81
C PHE A 109 16.11 0.91 -2.07
N GLY A 110 15.66 -0.31 -2.37
CA GLY A 110 16.49 -1.38 -2.91
C GLY A 110 15.70 -2.34 -3.79
N VAL A 111 16.42 -3.14 -4.58
CA VAL A 111 15.85 -4.28 -5.31
C VAL A 111 16.26 -5.56 -4.61
N VAL A 112 15.30 -6.43 -4.33
CA VAL A 112 15.48 -7.72 -3.66
C VAL A 112 14.89 -8.84 -4.51
N ILE A 113 15.35 -10.08 -4.30
CA ILE A 113 14.72 -11.27 -4.87
C ILE A 113 13.93 -11.93 -3.76
N VAL A 114 12.63 -12.17 -4.00
CA VAL A 114 11.77 -12.90 -3.08
C VAL A 114 11.16 -14.07 -3.83
N ASP A 115 11.42 -15.29 -3.34
CA ASP A 115 10.93 -16.54 -3.94
C ASP A 115 11.27 -16.68 -5.44
N GLY A 116 12.40 -16.09 -5.85
CA GLY A 116 12.89 -16.10 -7.24
C GLY A 116 12.39 -14.94 -8.11
N GLU A 117 11.54 -14.06 -7.60
CA GLU A 117 10.99 -12.91 -8.33
C GLU A 117 11.65 -11.59 -7.90
N PRO A 118 11.99 -10.69 -8.84
CA PRO A 118 12.51 -9.37 -8.50
C PRO A 118 11.40 -8.48 -7.91
N CYS A 119 11.72 -7.86 -6.78
CA CYS A 119 10.82 -6.98 -6.04
C CYS A 119 11.53 -5.66 -5.68
N SER A 120 10.79 -4.55 -5.66
CA SER A 120 11.24 -3.31 -5.06
C SER A 120 10.95 -3.34 -3.56
N ARG A 121 11.94 -2.99 -2.75
CA ARG A 121 11.85 -2.88 -1.30
C ARG A 121 12.02 -1.42 -0.91
N TYR A 122 11.06 -0.92 -0.16
CA TYR A 122 11.10 0.39 0.48
C TYR A 122 11.09 0.19 1.98
N SER A 123 12.08 0.71 2.69
CA SER A 123 12.18 0.57 4.14
C SER A 123 12.57 1.87 4.79
N GLY A 124 12.11 2.10 6.02
CA GLY A 124 12.47 3.28 6.77
C GLY A 124 11.89 3.25 8.18
N ARG A 125 11.90 4.40 8.84
CA ARG A 125 11.26 4.57 10.15
C ARG A 125 10.17 5.61 10.06
N CYS A 126 9.04 5.32 10.71
CA CYS A 126 7.99 6.31 10.94
C CYS A 126 8.59 7.51 11.71
N PRO A 127 8.44 8.76 11.23
CA PRO A 127 8.99 9.93 11.89
C PRO A 127 8.21 10.27 13.17
N GLY A 128 6.94 9.85 13.29
CA GLY A 128 6.11 10.07 14.47
C GLY A 128 6.48 9.19 15.66
N CYS A 129 6.60 7.86 15.46
CA CYS A 129 6.81 6.90 16.55
C CYS A 129 8.11 6.08 16.44
N GLY A 130 8.88 6.22 15.36
CA GLY A 130 10.11 5.47 15.13
C GLY A 130 9.90 4.01 14.71
N ASN A 131 8.65 3.55 14.62
CA ASN A 131 8.31 2.19 14.19
C ASN A 131 8.89 1.92 12.79
N PRO A 132 9.59 0.79 12.58
CA PRO A 132 10.06 0.43 11.25
C PRO A 132 8.87 0.27 10.30
N ARG A 133 8.98 0.83 9.09
CA ARG A 133 8.03 0.66 8.00
C ARG A 133 8.74 0.00 6.84
N GLU A 134 8.09 -0.98 6.23
CA GLU A 134 8.62 -1.70 5.08
C GLU A 134 7.51 -2.11 4.12
N PHE A 135 7.76 -1.92 2.84
CA PHE A 135 6.90 -2.33 1.75
C PHE A 135 7.73 -3.05 0.70
N VAL A 136 7.23 -4.18 0.21
CA VAL A 136 7.88 -4.95 -0.86
C VAL A 136 6.87 -5.19 -1.97
N PHE A 137 7.15 -4.69 -3.17
CA PHE A 137 6.26 -4.81 -4.32
C PHE A 137 6.90 -5.66 -5.40
N ARG A 138 6.10 -6.47 -6.10
CA ARG A 138 6.60 -7.13 -7.32
C ARG A 138 6.94 -6.08 -8.36
N LEU A 139 8.06 -6.27 -9.07
CA LEU A 139 8.45 -5.42 -10.18
C LEU A 139 7.81 -5.91 -11.49
N PRO A 140 7.50 -5.00 -12.43
CA PRO A 140 7.08 -5.41 -13.77
C PRO A 140 8.28 -5.96 -14.55
N ASP A 141 8.01 -6.86 -15.49
CA ASP A 141 9.04 -7.39 -16.40
C ASP A 141 9.74 -6.26 -17.18
N GLU A 142 8.98 -5.22 -17.53
CA GLU A 142 9.47 -4.01 -18.18
C GLU A 142 9.06 -2.79 -17.37
N THR A 143 10.04 -1.97 -16.98
CA THR A 143 9.78 -0.70 -16.29
C THR A 143 9.49 0.39 -17.32
N PRO A 144 8.30 1.01 -17.31
CA PRO A 144 8.00 2.11 -18.23
C PRO A 144 8.88 3.33 -17.92
N ILE A 145 9.29 4.04 -18.96
CA ILE A 145 10.01 5.32 -18.82
C ILE A 145 8.95 6.40 -18.54
N PRO A 146 9.00 7.09 -17.39
CA PRO A 146 8.03 8.13 -17.07
C PRO A 146 8.21 9.36 -17.98
N ASP A 147 7.10 9.93 -18.42
CA ASP A 147 7.07 11.26 -19.05
C ASP A 147 6.89 12.31 -17.95
N PRO A 148 7.88 13.18 -17.69
CA PRO A 148 7.77 14.19 -16.63
C PRO A 148 6.65 15.21 -16.86
N ALA A 149 6.13 15.35 -18.08
CA ALA A 149 5.02 16.25 -18.39
C ALA A 149 3.64 15.57 -18.29
N GLN A 150 3.60 14.24 -18.19
CA GLN A 150 2.37 13.43 -18.18
C GLN A 150 2.41 12.40 -17.06
N PRO A 151 1.80 12.71 -15.90
CA PRO A 151 1.65 11.75 -14.80
C PRO A 151 1.04 10.43 -15.28
N SER A 152 1.64 9.31 -14.85
CA SER A 152 1.13 7.96 -15.10
C SER A 152 1.47 7.03 -13.95
N PHE A 153 0.50 6.22 -13.54
CA PHE A 153 0.64 5.26 -12.44
C PHE A 153 0.81 3.82 -12.93
N GLY A 154 0.39 3.48 -14.15
CA GLY A 154 0.48 2.12 -14.66
C GLY A 154 0.16 1.98 -16.15
N GLY A 155 0.21 0.73 -16.62
CA GLY A 155 -0.18 0.36 -17.99
C GLY A 155 -1.68 0.11 -18.16
N ASP A 156 -2.07 -0.64 -19.18
CA ASP A 156 -3.49 -0.81 -19.57
C ASP A 156 -4.33 -1.63 -18.59
N LYS A 157 -3.69 -2.49 -17.80
CA LYS A 157 -4.37 -3.36 -16.83
C LYS A 157 -4.73 -2.58 -15.56
N PRO A 158 -5.83 -2.91 -14.85
CA PRO A 158 -6.13 -2.32 -13.55
C PRO A 158 -5.01 -2.58 -12.52
N SER A 159 -4.97 -1.74 -11.49
CA SER A 159 -4.02 -1.87 -10.37
C SER A 159 -4.26 -3.15 -9.57
N GLU A 160 -3.18 -3.74 -9.07
CA GLU A 160 -3.22 -4.80 -8.05
C GLU A 160 -3.03 -4.23 -6.63
N LEU A 161 -2.69 -2.94 -6.51
CA LEU A 161 -2.34 -2.30 -5.25
C LEU A 161 -3.48 -1.45 -4.70
N LEU A 162 -4.15 -0.69 -5.57
CA LEU A 162 -5.21 0.24 -5.21
C LEU A 162 -6.49 -0.12 -5.96
N ASP A 163 -7.61 -0.21 -5.26
CA ASP A 163 -8.89 -0.42 -5.93
C ASP A 163 -9.43 0.86 -6.58
N ALA A 164 -10.49 0.73 -7.39
CA ALA A 164 -11.07 1.86 -8.11
C ALA A 164 -11.53 3.00 -7.18
N GLY A 165 -11.97 2.69 -5.96
CA GLY A 165 -12.45 3.70 -5.02
C GLY A 165 -11.31 4.45 -4.34
N GLU A 166 -10.19 3.79 -4.05
CA GLU A 166 -8.95 4.47 -3.61
C GLU A 166 -8.43 5.43 -4.67
N TRP A 167 -8.43 5.02 -5.94
CA TRP A 167 -8.07 5.92 -7.05
C TRP A 167 -8.95 7.15 -7.14
N LEU A 168 -10.27 7.00 -6.95
CA LEU A 168 -11.18 8.15 -6.91
C LEU A 168 -10.97 9.03 -5.69
N SER A 169 -10.68 8.44 -4.53
CA SER A 169 -10.33 9.22 -3.34
C SER A 169 -9.07 10.06 -3.55
N VAL A 170 -8.06 9.52 -4.21
CA VAL A 170 -6.83 10.25 -4.57
C VAL A 170 -7.14 11.38 -5.54
N ALA A 171 -7.91 11.10 -6.60
CA ALA A 171 -8.28 12.12 -7.57
C ALA A 171 -9.04 13.28 -6.91
N ASP A 172 -9.95 12.97 -5.98
CA ASP A 172 -10.73 13.97 -5.25
C ASP A 172 -9.86 14.82 -4.33
N ALA A 173 -8.94 14.20 -3.59
CA ALA A 173 -8.02 14.92 -2.72
C ALA A 173 -7.16 15.92 -3.51
N ILE A 174 -6.54 15.45 -4.61
CA ILE A 174 -5.70 16.29 -5.46
C ILE A 174 -6.53 17.43 -6.07
N ALA A 175 -7.70 17.13 -6.64
CA ALA A 175 -8.54 18.14 -7.27
C ALA A 175 -9.09 19.16 -6.26
N ALA A 176 -9.40 18.75 -5.02
CA ALA A 176 -9.88 19.64 -3.97
C ALA A 176 -8.81 20.64 -3.51
N ASP A 177 -7.53 20.22 -3.51
CA ASP A 177 -6.39 21.06 -3.13
C ASP A 177 -5.87 21.93 -4.29
N THR A 178 -6.36 21.70 -5.52
CA THR A 178 -5.93 22.45 -6.70
C THR A 178 -6.84 23.66 -6.99
N PRO A 179 -6.30 24.87 -7.21
CA PRO A 179 -7.10 26.03 -7.62
C PRO A 179 -7.91 25.77 -8.89
N ALA A 180 -9.13 26.34 -8.97
CA ALA A 180 -10.00 26.16 -10.12
C ALA A 180 -9.66 27.06 -11.32
N GLU A 181 -8.97 28.18 -11.09
CA GLU A 181 -8.62 29.17 -12.12
C GLU A 181 -7.19 29.70 -11.91
N PRO A 182 -6.46 30.03 -12.99
CA PRO A 182 -5.06 30.50 -12.92
C PRO A 182 -4.90 31.97 -12.49
N ALA A 183 -6.00 32.69 -12.27
CA ALA A 183 -5.97 34.14 -12.08
C ALA A 183 -5.18 34.53 -10.82
N GLY A 184 -4.17 35.38 -11.01
CA GLY A 184 -3.33 35.90 -9.91
C GLY A 184 -2.16 34.99 -9.51
N MET A 185 -2.02 33.83 -10.16
CA MET A 185 -0.93 32.89 -9.90
C MET A 185 0.31 33.22 -10.73
N ASP A 186 1.48 32.95 -10.17
CA ASP A 186 2.74 32.98 -10.90
C ASP A 186 2.92 31.75 -11.81
N ALA A 187 4.05 31.68 -12.51
CA ALA A 187 4.31 30.60 -13.47
C ALA A 187 4.58 29.24 -12.81
N GLU A 188 5.18 29.23 -11.61
CA GLU A 188 5.49 28.00 -10.88
C GLU A 188 4.21 27.42 -10.27
N GLU A 189 3.40 28.27 -9.65
CA GLU A 189 2.09 27.93 -9.12
C GLU A 189 1.18 27.36 -10.21
N ARG A 190 1.16 27.98 -11.41
CA ARG A 190 0.38 27.48 -12.54
C ARG A 190 0.87 26.13 -13.03
N GLN A 191 2.18 25.96 -13.15
CA GLN A 191 2.76 24.70 -13.59
C GLN A 191 2.45 23.56 -12.60
N GLN A 192 2.47 23.85 -11.30
CA GLN A 192 2.11 22.89 -10.26
C GLN A 192 0.63 22.52 -10.33
N ALA A 193 -0.29 23.51 -10.35
CA ALA A 193 -1.73 23.25 -10.48
C ALA A 193 -2.08 22.48 -11.75
N ARG A 194 -1.41 22.78 -12.86
CA ARG A 194 -1.53 22.00 -14.10
C ARG A 194 -1.12 20.53 -13.89
N TYR A 195 0.01 20.29 -13.23
CA TYR A 195 0.51 18.95 -12.97
C TYR A 195 -0.42 18.17 -12.03
N ASP A 196 -0.97 18.83 -11.00
CA ASP A 196 -1.90 18.24 -10.04
C ASP A 196 -3.21 17.82 -10.73
N LEU A 197 -3.80 18.67 -11.57
CA LEU A 197 -4.99 18.31 -12.36
C LEU A 197 -4.73 17.15 -13.32
N LEU A 198 -3.55 17.10 -13.96
CA LEU A 198 -3.18 15.95 -14.79
C LEU A 198 -2.98 14.67 -13.97
N THR A 199 -2.49 14.79 -12.73
CA THR A 199 -2.35 13.67 -11.80
C THR A 199 -3.72 13.17 -11.34
N ALA A 200 -4.65 14.07 -11.01
CA ALA A 200 -6.03 13.72 -10.70
C ALA A 200 -6.72 13.03 -11.89
N ALA A 201 -6.52 13.53 -13.12
CA ALA A 201 -7.02 12.87 -14.33
C ALA A 201 -6.43 11.47 -14.51
N ALA A 202 -5.13 11.30 -14.28
CA ALA A 202 -4.47 9.99 -14.35
C ALA A 202 -5.04 9.01 -13.29
N ALA A 203 -5.33 9.47 -12.08
CA ALA A 203 -5.97 8.65 -11.05
C ALA A 203 -7.41 8.21 -11.45
N VAL A 204 -8.21 9.11 -12.04
CA VAL A 204 -9.53 8.73 -12.59
C VAL A 204 -9.40 7.71 -13.72
N ALA A 205 -8.39 7.86 -14.58
CA ALA A 205 -8.09 6.91 -15.64
C ALA A 205 -7.73 5.52 -15.08
N GLU A 206 -6.99 5.43 -13.97
CA GLU A 206 -6.74 4.17 -13.27
C GLU A 206 -8.02 3.53 -12.74
N ALA A 207 -8.92 4.30 -12.12
CA ALA A 207 -10.22 3.80 -11.66
C ALA A 207 -11.06 3.24 -12.84
N ARG A 208 -11.03 3.90 -13.99
CA ARG A 208 -11.75 3.48 -15.20
C ARG A 208 -11.30 2.12 -15.75
N LYS A 209 -10.04 1.71 -15.51
CA LYS A 209 -9.51 0.40 -15.94
C LYS A 209 -10.19 -0.79 -15.22
N PHE A 210 -10.89 -0.54 -14.11
CA PHE A 210 -11.66 -1.56 -13.39
C PHE A 210 -13.04 -1.85 -14.01
N VAL A 211 -13.51 -1.04 -14.97
CA VAL A 211 -14.74 -1.36 -15.71
C VAL A 211 -14.43 -2.51 -16.67
N ALA A 212 -15.01 -3.68 -16.40
CA ALA A 212 -14.81 -4.86 -17.23
C ALA A 212 -15.37 -4.65 -18.65
N ALA A 213 -14.72 -5.25 -19.64
CA ALA A 213 -15.17 -5.17 -21.03
C ALA A 213 -16.64 -5.64 -21.18
N GLY A 214 -17.46 -4.83 -21.84
CA GLY A 214 -18.89 -5.11 -22.02
C GLY A 214 -19.77 -4.76 -20.82
N THR A 215 -19.22 -4.13 -19.79
CA THR A 215 -19.97 -3.56 -18.66
C THR A 215 -19.91 -2.03 -18.68
N GLU A 216 -20.82 -1.39 -17.93
CA GLU A 216 -20.94 0.07 -17.90
C GLU A 216 -20.37 0.71 -16.62
N ALA A 217 -20.04 -0.10 -15.61
CA ALA A 217 -19.57 0.40 -14.31
C ALA A 217 -18.63 -0.60 -13.62
N VAL A 218 -17.84 -0.09 -12.68
CA VAL A 218 -17.03 -0.94 -11.79
C VAL A 218 -17.95 -1.80 -10.93
N SER A 219 -17.66 -3.10 -10.82
CA SER A 219 -18.43 -3.99 -9.96
C SER A 219 -18.04 -3.78 -8.48
N PRO A 220 -19.00 -3.82 -7.53
CA PRO A 220 -18.69 -3.68 -6.10
C PRO A 220 -17.66 -4.68 -5.59
N GLU A 221 -17.59 -5.87 -6.18
CA GLU A 221 -16.63 -6.92 -5.83
C GLU A 221 -15.18 -6.54 -6.18
N ALA A 222 -14.98 -5.56 -7.06
CA ALA A 222 -13.67 -4.99 -7.38
C ALA A 222 -13.20 -3.94 -6.34
N LEU A 223 -13.97 -3.69 -5.27
CA LEU A 223 -13.65 -2.74 -4.20
C LEU A 223 -13.29 -3.49 -2.91
N TRP A 224 -12.01 -3.81 -2.75
CA TRP A 224 -11.52 -4.61 -1.63
C TRP A 224 -11.06 -3.78 -0.44
N SER A 225 -10.72 -2.51 -0.64
CA SER A 225 -10.27 -1.62 0.43
C SER A 225 -11.47 -1.05 1.23
N PRO A 226 -11.29 -0.73 2.53
CA PRO A 226 -12.29 -0.01 3.30
C PRO A 226 -12.63 1.37 2.68
N THR A 227 -11.61 2.11 2.25
CA THR A 227 -11.77 3.43 1.62
C THR A 227 -12.59 3.35 0.35
N GLY A 228 -12.25 2.42 -0.55
CA GLY A 228 -12.94 2.28 -1.83
C GLY A 228 -14.41 1.88 -1.68
N ARG A 229 -14.72 0.99 -0.72
CA ARG A 229 -16.11 0.68 -0.37
C ARG A 229 -16.86 1.90 0.16
N ALA A 230 -16.25 2.68 1.05
CA ALA A 230 -16.89 3.89 1.58
C ALA A 230 -17.18 4.94 0.49
N VAL A 231 -16.24 5.14 -0.45
CA VAL A 231 -16.45 6.02 -1.62
C VAL A 231 -17.61 5.54 -2.48
N TYR A 232 -17.72 4.23 -2.71
CA TYR A 232 -18.83 3.64 -3.47
C TYR A 232 -20.17 3.74 -2.77
N GLU A 233 -20.22 3.49 -1.47
CA GLU A 233 -21.44 3.62 -0.66
C GLU A 233 -21.95 5.07 -0.64
N ALA A 234 -21.05 6.06 -0.69
CA ALA A 234 -21.41 7.47 -0.73
C ALA A 234 -22.04 7.89 -2.07
N ASP A 235 -21.49 7.44 -3.21
CA ASP A 235 -22.04 7.70 -4.53
C ASP A 235 -21.56 6.67 -5.58
N SER A 236 -22.31 5.57 -5.71
CA SER A 236 -22.01 4.50 -6.65
C SER A 236 -22.09 4.93 -8.12
N GLY A 237 -22.82 6.01 -8.43
CA GLY A 237 -22.96 6.54 -9.78
C GLY A 237 -21.63 7.05 -10.36
N ARG A 238 -20.67 7.41 -9.50
CA ARG A 238 -19.32 7.84 -9.87
C ARG A 238 -18.48 6.76 -10.54
N PHE A 239 -18.82 5.50 -10.33
CA PHE A 239 -18.10 4.35 -10.86
C PHE A 239 -18.61 3.91 -12.24
N CYS A 240 -19.57 4.63 -12.82
CA CYS A 240 -20.00 4.45 -14.20
C CYS A 240 -18.91 4.95 -15.16
N TRP A 241 -18.61 4.14 -16.17
CA TRP A 241 -17.60 4.44 -17.19
C TRP A 241 -17.79 5.82 -17.81
N GLN A 242 -19.02 6.19 -18.17
CA GLN A 242 -19.32 7.49 -18.79
C GLN A 242 -18.99 8.66 -17.86
N ARG A 243 -19.21 8.49 -16.55
CA ARG A 243 -18.91 9.53 -15.57
C ARG A 243 -17.41 9.60 -15.29
N LEU A 244 -16.73 8.47 -15.21
CA LEU A 244 -15.27 8.43 -15.08
C LEU A 244 -14.58 9.10 -16.28
N ASP A 245 -15.01 8.77 -17.50
CA ASP A 245 -14.50 9.38 -18.74
C ASP A 245 -14.76 10.90 -18.76
N LEU A 246 -15.96 11.34 -18.40
CA LEU A 246 -16.28 12.76 -18.32
C LEU A 246 -15.40 13.50 -17.30
N VAL A 247 -15.24 12.96 -16.08
CA VAL A 247 -14.44 13.62 -15.03
C VAL A 247 -12.95 13.66 -15.41
N GLU A 248 -12.42 12.57 -15.97
CA GLU A 248 -11.05 12.54 -16.51
C GLU A 248 -10.85 13.68 -17.52
N ASN A 249 -11.76 13.80 -18.50
CA ASN A 249 -11.66 14.81 -19.55
C ASN A 249 -11.79 16.23 -18.99
N VAL A 250 -12.69 16.48 -18.03
CA VAL A 250 -12.83 17.80 -17.39
C VAL A 250 -11.53 18.22 -16.68
N TYR A 251 -10.89 17.33 -15.92
CA TYR A 251 -9.62 17.66 -15.27
C TYR A 251 -8.52 17.99 -16.29
N ARG A 252 -8.45 17.26 -17.41
CA ARG A 252 -7.52 17.57 -18.51
C ARG A 252 -7.81 18.91 -19.16
N GLU A 253 -9.08 19.24 -19.40
CA GLU A 253 -9.50 20.52 -19.99
C GLU A 253 -9.13 21.69 -19.08
N ILE A 254 -9.39 21.59 -17.76
CA ILE A 254 -9.00 22.62 -16.80
C ILE A 254 -7.47 22.75 -16.78
N ALA A 255 -6.71 21.65 -16.78
CA ALA A 255 -5.24 21.69 -16.79
C ALA A 255 -4.66 22.48 -17.97
N VAL A 256 -5.32 22.46 -19.14
CA VAL A 256 -4.90 23.27 -20.31
C VAL A 256 -4.93 24.76 -19.99
N THR A 257 -5.93 25.24 -19.24
CA THR A 257 -6.05 26.66 -18.88
C THR A 257 -4.91 27.20 -18.00
N PHE A 258 -4.19 26.30 -17.33
CA PHE A 258 -3.01 26.63 -16.53
C PHE A 258 -1.69 26.60 -17.32
N GLY A 259 -1.71 26.09 -18.56
CA GLY A 259 -0.54 26.03 -19.44
C GLY A 259 -0.35 27.25 -20.35
N ASP A 260 -1.36 28.11 -20.45
CA ASP A 260 -1.35 29.36 -21.23
C ASP A 260 -0.82 30.56 -20.39
#